data_AF-A0A9C8EY69-F1
#
_entry.id   AF-A0A9C8EY69-F1
#
_cell.length_a   1.000
_cell.length_b   1.000
_cell.length_c   1.000
_cell.angle_alpha   90.00
_cell.angle_beta   90.00
_cell.angle_gamma   90.00
#
_symmetry.space_group_name_H-M   'P 1'
#
loop_
_entity.id
_entity.type
_entity.pdbx_description
1 polymer ?
#
loop_
_entity_poly.entity_id
_entity_poly.type
_entity_poly.pdbx_seq_one_letter_code
_entity_poly.pdbx_strand_id
1 'polypeptide(L)'
;MQIKNLTGFNLYQLINDTQKVNFKNKPSATLRGLQQRLNLQKINRQDKALTGLNLNLSSLYNCAKNLVDGKEGVFKNLRVVSSNEHIVTATASPGASDVIHEIKVESLAVAQKNWSFETSLITGDENADYDTILTGVSGNLTINNKTIGIGVSGETDTLRNIMYKINGTKDIGVEASFAGNRIVITSNGELSTDIDIADNTTGGLAGGPGGLGLTRNANSGSIDISAGMVVSPQDAQFTVYQRQINDSYTAAIIS
;
A
#
# COMPACT_ATOMS: atom_id res chain seq x y z
N MET A 1 -31.96 -30.50 44.63
CA MET A 1 -33.29 -29.86 44.50
C MET A 1 -33.24 -28.99 43.25
N GLN A 2 -33.94 -29.39 42.18
CA GLN A 2 -33.92 -28.71 40.89
C GLN A 2 -34.67 -27.37 40.98
N ILE A 3 -34.02 -26.26 40.62
CA ILE A 3 -34.68 -24.97 40.42
C ILE A 3 -35.41 -25.08 39.07
N LYS A 4 -36.72 -25.37 39.12
CA LYS A 4 -37.58 -25.34 37.94
C LYS A 4 -37.62 -23.91 37.38
N ASN A 5 -37.34 -23.79 36.09
CA ASN A 5 -37.51 -22.58 35.30
C ASN A 5 -38.97 -22.09 35.44
N LEU A 6 -39.18 -20.94 36.08
CA LEU A 6 -40.49 -20.30 36.23
C LEU A 6 -40.83 -19.48 34.97
N THR A 7 -40.84 -20.12 33.81
CA THR A 7 -41.43 -19.55 32.59
C THR A 7 -42.95 -19.55 32.74
N GLY A 8 -43.48 -18.45 33.29
CA GLY A 8 -44.91 -18.29 33.58
C GLY A 8 -45.22 -17.39 34.77
N PHE A 9 -44.21 -16.92 35.52
CA PHE A 9 -44.44 -16.06 36.68
C PHE A 9 -44.68 -14.60 36.28
N ASN A 10 -45.94 -14.24 36.06
CA ASN A 10 -46.35 -12.87 35.75
C ASN A 10 -46.55 -12.05 37.04
N LEU A 11 -45.49 -11.35 37.48
CA LEU A 11 -45.54 -10.48 38.67
C LEU A 11 -46.70 -9.46 38.64
N TYR A 12 -47.15 -9.04 37.45
CA TYR A 12 -48.28 -8.10 37.31
C TYR A 12 -49.61 -8.72 37.76
N GLN A 13 -49.88 -9.97 37.40
CA GLN A 13 -51.11 -10.66 37.82
C GLN A 13 -51.11 -10.89 39.33
N LEU A 14 -49.98 -11.34 39.89
CA LEU A 14 -49.86 -11.62 41.32
C LEU A 14 -50.09 -10.38 42.21
N ILE A 15 -49.56 -9.21 41.80
CA ILE A 15 -49.75 -7.95 42.55
C ILE A 15 -51.18 -7.43 42.43
N ASN A 16 -51.77 -7.50 41.23
CA ASN A 16 -53.17 -7.09 41.03
C ASN A 16 -54.15 -7.99 41.80
N ASP A 17 -53.89 -9.30 41.85
CA ASP A 17 -54.70 -10.25 42.59
C ASP A 17 -54.56 -10.06 44.11
N THR A 18 -53.37 -9.71 44.60
CA THR A 18 -53.16 -9.40 46.03
C THR A 18 -53.69 -8.04 46.46
N GLN A 19 -53.80 -7.06 45.56
CA GLN A 19 -54.44 -5.76 45.84
C GLN A 19 -55.98 -5.84 45.90
N LYS A 20 -56.59 -6.81 45.20
CA LYS A 20 -58.05 -7.06 45.26
C LYS A 20 -58.51 -7.72 46.56
N VAL A 21 -57.60 -8.33 47.32
CA VAL A 21 -57.93 -8.91 48.63
C VAL A 21 -57.89 -7.81 49.69
N ASN A 22 -59.08 -7.43 50.17
CA ASN A 22 -59.33 -6.40 51.18
C ASN A 22 -58.40 -6.52 52.41
N PHE A 23 -57.52 -5.55 52.62
CA PHE A 23 -56.83 -5.37 53.89
C PHE A 23 -57.00 -3.93 54.40
N LYS A 24 -57.73 -3.77 55.51
CA LYS A 24 -57.74 -2.58 56.39
C LYS A 24 -56.38 -2.33 57.09
N ASN A 25 -55.30 -3.01 56.69
CA ASN A 25 -53.98 -2.95 57.30
C ASN A 25 -52.92 -2.50 56.28
N LYS A 26 -51.95 -1.70 56.75
CA LYS A 26 -50.82 -1.18 55.94
C LYS A 26 -50.19 -2.32 55.12
N PRO A 27 -49.87 -2.09 53.83
CA PRO A 27 -49.34 -3.14 52.96
C PRO A 27 -48.08 -3.79 53.55
N SER A 28 -48.05 -5.12 53.54
CA SER A 28 -46.94 -5.91 54.07
C SER A 28 -45.62 -5.47 53.41
N ALA A 29 -44.50 -5.58 54.13
CA ALA A 29 -43.18 -5.22 53.60
C ALA A 29 -42.88 -5.94 52.27
N THR A 30 -43.35 -7.18 52.13
CA THR A 30 -43.25 -7.99 50.91
C THR A 30 -44.01 -7.38 49.73
N LEU A 31 -45.26 -6.92 49.91
CA LEU A 31 -46.03 -6.30 48.83
C LEU A 31 -45.40 -4.96 48.39
N ARG A 32 -44.89 -4.17 49.35
CA ARG A 32 -44.12 -2.95 49.03
C ARG A 32 -42.85 -3.26 48.24
N GLY A 33 -42.11 -4.32 48.61
CA GLY A 33 -40.93 -4.78 47.86
C GLY A 33 -41.27 -5.27 46.44
N LEU A 34 -42.39 -5.96 46.26
CA LEU A 34 -42.86 -6.40 44.94
C LEU A 34 -43.29 -5.21 44.06
N GLN A 35 -43.99 -4.23 44.62
CA GLN A 35 -44.35 -2.99 43.90
C GLN A 35 -43.10 -2.19 43.49
N GLN A 36 -42.10 -2.08 44.36
CA GLN A 36 -40.82 -1.43 44.05
C GLN A 36 -40.09 -2.14 42.90
N ARG A 37 -40.01 -3.49 42.93
CA ARG A 37 -39.42 -4.27 41.83
C ARG A 37 -40.17 -4.09 40.52
N LEU A 38 -41.50 -4.02 40.56
CA LEU A 38 -42.32 -3.75 39.38
C LEU A 38 -42.01 -2.37 38.78
N ASN A 39 -41.91 -1.34 39.62
CA ASN A 39 -41.56 0.01 39.20
C ASN A 39 -40.15 0.07 38.60
N LEU A 40 -39.16 -0.59 39.22
CA LEU A 40 -37.80 -0.71 38.68
C LEU A 40 -37.76 -1.43 37.32
N GLN A 41 -38.56 -2.48 37.13
CA GLN A 41 -38.66 -3.15 35.84
C GLN A 41 -39.26 -2.26 34.75
N LYS A 42 -40.25 -1.42 35.09
CA LYS A 42 -40.82 -0.43 34.16
C LYS A 42 -39.78 0.60 33.75
N ILE A 43 -39.07 1.17 34.72
CA ILE A 43 -37.98 2.14 34.49
C ILE A 43 -36.89 1.52 33.60
N ASN A 44 -36.40 0.32 33.93
CA ASN A 44 -35.37 -0.35 33.13
C ASN A 44 -35.80 -0.64 31.68
N ARG A 45 -37.09 -0.91 31.42
CA ARG A 45 -37.61 -1.09 30.06
C ARG A 45 -37.64 0.23 29.30
N GLN A 46 -38.05 1.32 29.97
CA GLN A 46 -38.07 2.66 29.39
C GLN A 46 -36.64 3.16 29.09
N ASP A 47 -35.70 2.96 30.01
CA ASP A 47 -34.29 3.34 29.83
C ASP A 47 -33.63 2.61 28.66
N LYS A 48 -33.92 1.30 28.50
CA LYS A 48 -33.46 0.52 27.33
C LYS A 48 -34.05 1.04 26.03
N ALA A 49 -35.35 1.36 26.01
CA ALA A 49 -36.00 1.92 24.82
C ALA A 49 -35.42 3.29 24.46
N LEU A 50 -35.17 4.15 25.46
CA LEU A 50 -34.58 5.46 25.27
C LEU A 50 -33.13 5.38 24.78
N THR A 51 -32.35 4.43 25.31
CA THR A 51 -30.98 4.19 24.86
C THR A 51 -30.96 3.72 23.41
N GLY A 52 -31.85 2.79 23.03
CA GLY A 52 -32.01 2.35 21.65
C GLY A 52 -32.40 3.49 20.70
N LEU A 53 -33.33 4.35 21.13
CA LEU A 53 -33.73 5.54 20.37
C LEU A 53 -32.56 6.53 20.19
N ASN A 54 -31.79 6.78 21.26
CA ASN A 54 -30.63 7.68 21.21
C ASN A 54 -29.53 7.16 20.28
N LEU A 55 -29.30 5.85 20.22
CA LEU A 55 -28.35 5.25 19.28
C LEU A 55 -28.79 5.44 17.83
N ASN A 56 -30.08 5.21 17.55
CA ASN A 56 -30.64 5.41 16.22
C ASN A 56 -30.60 6.89 15.81
N LEU A 57 -30.93 7.80 16.73
CA LEU A 57 -30.89 9.24 16.48
C LEU A 57 -29.46 9.74 16.26
N SER A 58 -28.49 9.25 17.04
CA SER A 58 -27.07 9.57 16.85
C SER A 58 -26.55 9.06 15.51
N SER A 59 -26.97 7.86 15.10
CA SER A 59 -26.60 7.28 13.79
C SER A 59 -27.20 8.11 12.66
N LEU A 60 -28.47 8.48 12.74
CA LEU A 60 -29.14 9.34 11.77
C LEU A 60 -28.47 10.72 11.70
N TYR A 61 -28.18 11.32 12.85
CA TYR A 61 -27.48 12.60 12.93
C TYR A 61 -26.11 12.53 12.25
N ASN A 62 -25.33 11.47 12.48
CA ASN A 62 -24.03 11.29 11.83
C ASN A 62 -24.16 11.08 10.32
N CYS A 63 -25.17 10.33 9.86
CA CYS A 63 -25.45 10.18 8.42
C CYS A 63 -25.84 11.51 7.77
N ALA A 64 -26.75 12.27 8.39
CA ALA A 64 -27.18 13.57 7.90
C ALA A 64 -26.02 14.58 7.90
N LYS A 65 -25.23 14.59 8.99
CA LYS A 65 -24.02 15.39 9.09
C LYS A 65 -23.01 15.02 8.01
N ASN A 66 -22.76 13.74 7.74
CA ASN A 66 -21.86 13.31 6.66
C ASN A 66 -22.38 13.66 5.26
N LEU A 67 -23.69 13.83 5.08
CA LEU A 67 -24.27 14.28 3.81
C LEU A 67 -24.13 15.80 3.63
N VAL A 68 -24.32 16.56 4.72
CA VAL A 68 -24.21 18.03 4.72
C VAL A 68 -22.75 18.48 4.72
N ASP A 69 -21.93 17.91 5.61
CA ASP A 69 -20.47 18.09 5.68
C ASP A 69 -19.74 17.30 4.60
N GLY A 70 -20.47 16.44 3.87
CA GLY A 70 -20.02 15.69 2.71
C GLY A 70 -19.41 16.66 1.73
N LYS A 71 -18.10 16.83 1.87
CA LYS A 71 -17.24 17.73 1.08
C LYS A 71 -17.63 17.58 -0.38
N GLU A 72 -17.63 18.69 -1.11
CA GLU A 72 -18.14 18.82 -2.50
C GLU A 72 -17.92 17.60 -3.41
N GLY A 73 -16.87 16.81 -3.20
CA GLY A 73 -16.67 15.49 -3.80
C GLY A 73 -17.89 14.57 -3.85
N VAL A 74 -18.73 14.43 -2.81
CA VAL A 74 -19.87 13.49 -2.88
C VAL A 74 -20.82 13.83 -4.05
N PHE A 75 -20.99 15.11 -4.37
CA PHE A 75 -21.89 15.59 -5.41
C PHE A 75 -21.19 16.07 -6.70
N LYS A 76 -19.87 16.31 -6.64
CA LYS A 76 -19.05 16.77 -7.77
C LYS A 76 -18.02 15.73 -8.23
N ASN A 77 -18.16 14.47 -7.82
CA ASN A 77 -17.33 13.39 -8.34
C ASN A 77 -17.68 13.14 -9.80
N LEU A 78 -16.68 13.25 -10.67
CA LEU A 78 -16.81 12.86 -12.07
C LEU A 78 -16.34 11.42 -12.25
N ARG A 79 -17.05 10.69 -13.11
CA ARG A 79 -16.59 9.38 -13.57
C ARG A 79 -15.74 9.57 -14.82
N VAL A 80 -14.50 9.11 -14.78
CA VAL A 80 -13.62 9.08 -15.95
C VAL A 80 -13.85 7.77 -16.70
N VAL A 81 -13.92 7.85 -18.04
CA VAL A 81 -14.06 6.68 -18.93
C VAL A 81 -12.99 6.77 -20.01
N SER A 82 -12.19 5.72 -20.18
CA SER A 82 -11.15 5.65 -21.20
C SER A 82 -11.60 4.79 -22.39
N SER A 83 -11.11 5.12 -23.58
CA SER A 83 -11.36 4.37 -24.83
C SER A 83 -10.62 3.05 -24.79
N ASN A 84 -9.51 3.04 -24.07
CA ASN A 84 -8.58 1.95 -23.99
C ASN A 84 -7.97 1.93 -22.59
N GLU A 85 -8.72 1.37 -21.65
CA GLU A 85 -8.32 1.22 -20.24
C GLU A 85 -7.07 0.35 -20.06
N HIS A 86 -6.70 -0.46 -21.06
CA HIS A 86 -5.46 -1.24 -21.04
C HIS A 86 -4.20 -0.39 -21.26
N ILE A 87 -4.33 0.81 -21.83
CA ILE A 87 -3.19 1.71 -22.11
C ILE A 87 -3.17 2.85 -21.09
N VAL A 88 -4.30 3.53 -20.87
CA VAL A 88 -4.40 4.66 -19.93
C VAL A 88 -5.70 4.56 -19.15
N THR A 89 -5.56 4.66 -17.83
CA THR A 89 -6.65 4.93 -16.89
C THR A 89 -6.41 6.26 -16.20
N ALA A 90 -7.47 6.97 -15.84
CA ALA A 90 -7.35 8.23 -15.10
C ALA A 90 -8.42 8.31 -14.00
N THR A 91 -8.14 9.11 -12.98
CA THR A 91 -9.06 9.42 -11.89
C THR A 91 -9.25 10.93 -11.81
N ALA A 92 -10.45 11.38 -11.44
CA ALA A 92 -10.77 12.79 -11.31
C ALA A 92 -10.94 13.14 -9.82
N SER A 93 -10.25 14.17 -9.37
CA SER A 93 -10.48 14.77 -8.05
C SER A 93 -11.76 15.61 -8.04
N PRO A 94 -12.40 15.81 -6.87
CA PRO A 94 -13.53 16.72 -6.73
C PRO A 94 -13.24 18.11 -7.33
N GLY A 95 -14.16 18.60 -8.17
CA GLY A 95 -14.02 19.90 -8.83
C GLY A 95 -13.22 19.87 -10.15
N ALA A 96 -12.84 18.69 -10.64
CA ALA A 96 -12.38 18.54 -12.02
C ALA A 96 -13.43 19.04 -13.02
N SER A 97 -12.98 19.54 -14.16
CA SER A 97 -13.88 20.01 -15.23
C SER A 97 -14.40 18.83 -16.06
N ASP A 98 -15.66 18.91 -16.46
CA ASP A 98 -16.29 17.94 -17.37
C ASP A 98 -15.89 18.26 -18.82
N VAL A 99 -14.75 17.71 -19.25
CA VAL A 99 -14.14 17.97 -20.57
C VAL A 99 -13.55 16.68 -21.12
N ILE A 100 -13.60 16.54 -22.46
CA ILE A 100 -12.95 15.45 -23.18
C ILE A 100 -11.49 15.81 -23.42
N HIS A 101 -10.58 14.90 -23.05
CA HIS A 101 -9.14 15.06 -23.28
C HIS A 101 -8.65 14.04 -24.33
N GLU A 102 -7.85 14.50 -25.29
CA GLU A 102 -7.12 13.64 -26.20
C GLU A 102 -5.73 13.36 -25.62
N ILE A 103 -5.40 12.08 -25.40
CA ILE A 103 -4.15 11.64 -24.79
C ILE A 103 -3.37 10.80 -25.80
N LYS A 104 -2.15 11.23 -26.12
CA LYS A 104 -1.19 10.48 -26.92
C LYS A 104 -0.06 10.01 -26.01
N VAL A 105 0.17 8.70 -25.96
CA VAL A 105 1.31 8.10 -25.24
C VAL A 105 2.38 7.74 -26.27
N GLU A 106 3.54 8.40 -26.19
CA GLU A 106 4.65 8.16 -27.12
C GLU A 106 5.64 7.13 -26.56
N SER A 107 5.86 7.18 -25.25
CA SER A 107 6.70 6.24 -24.52
C SER A 107 6.19 6.11 -23.07
N LEU A 108 6.54 4.99 -22.43
CA LEU A 108 6.30 4.80 -21.01
C LEU A 108 7.51 5.26 -20.22
N ALA A 109 7.26 5.83 -19.05
CA ALA A 109 8.32 6.05 -18.08
C ALA A 109 8.88 4.68 -17.65
N VAL A 110 10.20 4.50 -17.76
CA VAL A 110 10.87 3.27 -17.35
C VAL A 110 12.10 3.63 -16.52
N ALA A 111 12.36 2.82 -15.50
CA ALA A 111 13.53 2.95 -14.66
C ALA A 111 14.80 2.50 -15.39
N GLN A 112 15.86 3.30 -15.32
CA GLN A 112 17.17 2.92 -15.81
C GLN A 112 17.70 1.71 -15.03
N LYS A 113 18.38 0.79 -15.72
CA LYS A 113 19.07 -0.35 -15.11
C LYS A 113 20.53 -0.45 -15.57
N ASN A 114 21.43 -0.70 -14.63
CA ASN A 114 22.85 -0.95 -14.87
C ASN A 114 23.25 -2.29 -14.24
N TRP A 115 23.95 -3.12 -15.01
CA TRP A 115 24.30 -4.48 -14.64
C TRP A 115 25.81 -4.56 -14.40
N SER A 116 26.24 -5.25 -13.34
CA SER A 116 27.65 -5.59 -13.12
C SER A 116 28.10 -6.72 -14.04
N PHE A 117 29.40 -7.00 -14.02
CA PHE A 117 29.92 -8.30 -14.45
C PHE A 117 29.37 -9.43 -13.58
N GLU A 118 29.39 -10.65 -14.14
CA GLU A 118 29.16 -11.87 -13.35
C GLU A 118 30.26 -12.07 -12.33
N THR A 119 29.91 -12.59 -11.15
CA THR A 119 30.90 -12.90 -10.12
C THR A 119 32.01 -13.79 -10.67
N SER A 120 31.67 -14.80 -11.47
CA SER A 120 32.62 -15.73 -12.08
C SER A 120 33.64 -15.05 -12.98
N LEU A 121 33.26 -13.96 -13.66
CA LEU A 121 34.18 -13.16 -14.46
C LEU A 121 35.07 -12.30 -13.58
N ILE A 122 34.51 -11.72 -12.52
CA ILE A 122 35.25 -10.89 -11.56
C ILE A 122 36.30 -11.73 -10.82
N THR A 123 35.93 -12.92 -10.36
CA THR A 123 36.77 -13.81 -9.55
C THR A 123 37.58 -14.80 -10.39
N GLY A 124 37.21 -15.01 -11.66
CA GLY A 124 37.71 -16.07 -12.54
C GLY A 124 37.42 -17.51 -12.08
N ASP A 125 36.44 -17.71 -11.19
CA ASP A 125 35.95 -19.02 -10.78
C ASP A 125 34.54 -19.25 -11.36
N GLU A 126 34.39 -20.26 -12.22
CA GLU A 126 33.12 -20.60 -12.87
C GLU A 126 32.01 -20.99 -11.88
N ASN A 127 32.37 -21.40 -10.67
CA ASN A 127 31.41 -21.75 -9.61
C ASN A 127 31.11 -20.58 -8.66
N ALA A 128 31.68 -19.40 -8.91
CA ALA A 128 31.49 -18.25 -8.05
C ALA A 128 30.03 -17.74 -8.10
N ASP A 129 29.48 -17.52 -6.92
CA ASP A 129 28.15 -16.96 -6.70
C ASP A 129 28.23 -15.54 -6.10
N TYR A 130 27.10 -14.92 -5.79
CA TYR A 130 27.08 -13.57 -5.20
C TYR A 130 27.67 -13.48 -3.77
N ASP A 131 27.94 -14.62 -3.11
CA ASP A 131 28.53 -14.73 -1.77
C ASP A 131 30.03 -15.06 -1.81
N THR A 132 30.56 -15.32 -2.99
CA THR A 132 31.98 -15.55 -3.20
C THR A 132 32.76 -14.25 -2.96
N ILE A 133 33.87 -14.36 -2.23
CA ILE A 133 34.72 -13.23 -1.87
C ILE A 133 35.38 -12.67 -3.13
N LEU A 134 35.23 -11.37 -3.36
CA LEU A 134 35.84 -10.66 -4.48
C LEU A 134 37.29 -10.29 -4.14
N THR A 135 38.18 -11.28 -4.20
CA THR A 135 39.60 -11.06 -3.92
C THR A 135 40.23 -10.15 -4.98
N GLY A 136 40.98 -9.15 -4.51
CA GLY A 136 41.68 -8.20 -5.38
C GLY A 136 40.83 -7.07 -5.94
N VAL A 137 39.50 -7.08 -5.78
CA VAL A 137 38.64 -5.94 -6.15
C VAL A 137 38.68 -4.88 -5.06
N SER A 138 39.03 -3.64 -5.41
CA SER A 138 39.09 -2.52 -4.47
C SER A 138 38.90 -1.18 -5.17
N GLY A 139 38.45 -0.16 -4.43
CA GLY A 139 38.29 1.20 -4.94
C GLY A 139 36.97 1.81 -4.52
N ASN A 140 36.48 2.74 -5.32
CA ASN A 140 35.28 3.52 -4.99
C ASN A 140 34.23 3.38 -6.09
N LEU A 141 33.00 3.07 -5.67
CA LEU A 141 31.81 3.15 -6.51
C LEU A 141 31.06 4.44 -6.16
N THR A 142 30.91 5.36 -7.11
CA THR A 142 30.09 6.56 -6.92
C THR A 142 28.78 6.40 -7.67
N ILE A 143 27.65 6.51 -6.97
CA ILE A 143 26.30 6.47 -7.54
C ILE A 143 25.56 7.73 -7.10
N ASN A 144 25.04 8.53 -8.03
CA ASN A 144 24.29 9.77 -7.75
C ASN A 144 25.01 10.67 -6.73
N ASN A 145 26.31 10.91 -6.95
CA ASN A 145 27.19 11.68 -6.06
C ASN A 145 27.41 11.08 -4.65
N LYS A 146 27.04 9.81 -4.41
CA LYS A 146 27.34 9.08 -3.17
C LYS A 146 28.45 8.08 -3.41
N THR A 147 29.48 8.11 -2.57
CA THR A 147 30.63 7.21 -2.70
C THR A 147 30.52 6.03 -1.74
N ILE A 148 30.77 4.83 -2.25
CA ILE A 148 30.77 3.57 -1.55
C ILE A 148 32.15 2.94 -1.72
N GLY A 149 32.81 2.64 -0.60
CA GLY A 149 34.13 1.98 -0.60
C GLY A 149 34.03 0.46 -0.77
N ILE A 150 34.82 -0.07 -1.69
CA ILE A 150 34.93 -1.50 -2.01
C ILE A 150 36.36 -1.98 -1.68
N GLY A 151 36.49 -3.17 -1.10
CA GLY A 151 37.77 -3.77 -0.75
C GLY A 151 38.52 -2.97 0.31
N VAL A 152 37.80 -2.34 1.24
CA VAL A 152 38.40 -1.57 2.33
C VAL A 152 39.15 -2.52 3.27
N SER A 153 40.38 -2.17 3.63
CA SER A 153 41.28 -3.01 4.44
C SER A 153 40.58 -3.55 5.70
N GLY A 154 40.49 -4.87 5.83
CA GLY A 154 39.86 -5.56 6.97
C GLY A 154 38.44 -6.04 6.71
N GLU A 155 37.84 -5.70 5.56
CA GLU A 155 36.56 -6.24 5.10
C GLU A 155 36.76 -7.11 3.86
N THR A 156 36.04 -8.24 3.81
CA THR A 156 35.91 -9.04 2.58
C THR A 156 34.59 -8.68 1.91
N ASP A 157 34.67 -8.04 0.75
CA ASP A 157 33.48 -7.75 -0.04
C ASP A 157 33.07 -8.96 -0.89
N THR A 158 31.75 -9.18 -0.92
CA THR A 158 31.03 -10.07 -1.83
C THR A 158 30.04 -9.20 -2.60
N LEU A 159 29.48 -9.66 -3.73
CA LEU A 159 28.43 -8.88 -4.39
C LEU A 159 27.23 -8.62 -3.46
N ARG A 160 26.93 -9.54 -2.52
CA ARG A 160 25.92 -9.33 -1.48
C ARG A 160 26.26 -8.17 -0.54
N ASN A 161 27.47 -8.13 -0.02
CA ASN A 161 27.88 -7.04 0.88
C ASN A 161 27.84 -5.70 0.14
N ILE A 162 28.25 -5.67 -1.12
CA ILE A 162 28.19 -4.48 -1.98
C ILE A 162 26.74 -4.03 -2.20
N MET A 163 25.83 -4.95 -2.53
CA MET A 163 24.40 -4.65 -2.66
C MET A 163 23.84 -4.06 -1.36
N TYR A 164 24.19 -4.61 -0.20
CA TYR A 164 23.77 -4.05 1.09
C TYR A 164 24.39 -2.68 1.37
N LYS A 165 25.65 -2.43 0.99
CA LYS A 165 26.27 -1.10 1.09
C LYS A 165 25.54 -0.08 0.21
N ILE A 166 25.16 -0.44 -1.02
CA ILE A 166 24.37 0.41 -1.92
C ILE A 166 23.01 0.72 -1.29
N ASN A 167 22.24 -0.31 -0.92
CA ASN A 167 20.89 -0.14 -0.37
C ASN A 167 20.88 0.53 1.02
N GLY A 168 21.97 0.39 1.79
CA GLY A 168 22.15 1.06 3.08
C GLY A 168 22.57 2.53 2.97
N THR A 169 22.95 3.00 1.77
CA THR A 169 23.37 4.39 1.56
C THR A 169 22.16 5.30 1.46
N LYS A 170 22.04 6.22 2.43
CA LYS A 170 20.92 7.15 2.50
C LYS A 170 20.86 8.09 1.28
N ASP A 171 19.65 8.30 0.76
CA ASP A 171 19.35 9.22 -0.34
C ASP A 171 20.18 8.94 -1.62
N ILE A 172 20.51 7.66 -1.87
CA ILE A 172 21.27 7.25 -3.06
C ILE A 172 20.42 7.21 -4.34
N GLY A 173 19.09 7.17 -4.21
CA GLY A 173 18.17 7.25 -5.35
C GLY A 173 18.17 6.01 -6.26
N VAL A 174 18.68 4.87 -5.79
CA VAL A 174 18.67 3.60 -6.51
C VAL A 174 18.37 2.43 -5.58
N GLU A 175 17.97 1.31 -6.18
CA GLU A 175 17.86 0.00 -5.55
C GLU A 175 18.83 -0.97 -6.25
N ALA A 176 19.68 -1.63 -5.47
CA ALA A 176 20.51 -2.73 -5.91
C ALA A 176 19.83 -4.07 -5.60
N SER A 177 19.81 -4.96 -6.59
CA SER A 177 19.25 -6.31 -6.48
C SER A 177 20.11 -7.30 -7.26
N PHE A 178 19.79 -8.59 -7.16
CA PHE A 178 20.46 -9.64 -7.93
C PHE A 178 19.65 -10.08 -9.14
N ALA A 179 20.34 -10.30 -10.25
CA ALA A 179 19.84 -11.07 -11.38
C ALA A 179 20.88 -12.14 -11.74
N GLY A 180 20.68 -13.36 -11.22
CA GLY A 180 21.73 -14.38 -11.23
C GLY A 180 22.91 -13.98 -10.34
N ASN A 181 24.14 -14.15 -10.84
CA ASN A 181 25.38 -13.79 -10.14
C ASN A 181 25.88 -12.38 -10.50
N ARG A 182 24.95 -11.42 -10.63
CA ARG A 182 25.21 -10.02 -10.98
C ARG A 182 24.44 -9.08 -10.06
N ILE A 183 25.00 -7.92 -9.80
CA ILE A 183 24.26 -6.79 -9.22
C ILE A 183 23.57 -6.03 -10.35
N VAL A 184 22.29 -5.73 -10.17
CA VAL A 184 21.50 -4.83 -11.01
C VAL A 184 21.10 -3.63 -10.17
N ILE A 185 21.53 -2.45 -10.61
CA ILE A 185 21.18 -1.16 -10.02
C ILE A 185 20.03 -0.57 -10.82
N THR A 186 18.91 -0.29 -10.16
CA THR A 186 17.70 0.28 -10.75
C THR A 186 17.41 1.65 -10.13
N SER A 187 17.02 2.65 -10.92
CA SER A 187 16.68 3.99 -10.41
C SER A 187 15.43 3.93 -9.52
N ASN A 188 15.48 4.55 -8.34
CA ASN A 188 14.29 4.70 -7.48
C ASN A 188 13.48 5.90 -7.96
N GLY A 189 12.25 5.67 -8.47
CA GLY A 189 11.32 6.72 -8.85
C GLY A 189 10.34 6.30 -9.93
N GLU A 190 9.17 6.93 -9.96
CA GLU A 190 8.12 6.71 -10.98
C GLU A 190 8.46 7.34 -12.36
N LEU A 191 9.58 8.07 -12.45
CA LEU A 191 10.05 8.75 -13.67
C LEU A 191 11.56 8.53 -13.81
N SER A 192 12.03 8.47 -15.06
CA SER A 192 13.41 8.15 -15.47
C SER A 192 14.43 9.16 -14.92
N THR A 193 14.78 9.04 -13.65
CA THR A 193 15.99 9.68 -13.14
C THR A 193 17.17 8.87 -13.64
N ASP A 194 17.98 9.50 -14.48
CA ASP A 194 19.22 8.91 -14.93
C ASP A 194 20.07 8.54 -13.71
N ILE A 195 20.65 7.34 -13.75
CA ILE A 195 21.61 6.91 -12.73
C ILE A 195 22.99 7.38 -13.16
N ASP A 196 23.58 8.30 -12.40
CA ASP A 196 24.98 8.66 -12.57
C ASP A 196 25.84 7.66 -11.81
N ILE A 197 26.57 6.81 -12.55
CA ILE A 197 27.49 5.82 -11.97
C ILE A 197 28.90 6.13 -12.46
N ALA A 198 29.82 6.28 -11.52
CA ALA A 198 31.25 6.22 -11.75
C ALA A 198 31.84 5.02 -11.01
N ASP A 199 32.19 3.98 -11.76
CA ASP A 199 32.85 2.79 -11.25
C ASP A 199 34.37 2.99 -11.31
N ASN A 200 34.96 3.40 -10.18
CA ASN A 200 36.40 3.51 -9.99
C ASN A 200 36.92 2.35 -9.15
N THR A 201 36.25 1.19 -9.20
CA THR A 201 36.83 -0.05 -8.68
C THR A 201 37.90 -0.55 -9.65
N THR A 202 38.90 -1.18 -9.08
CA THR A 202 40.06 -1.78 -9.74
C THR A 202 40.20 -3.22 -9.26
N GLY A 203 40.89 -4.07 -10.02
CA GLY A 203 41.17 -5.44 -9.61
C GLY A 203 40.51 -6.48 -10.50
N GLY A 204 40.23 -7.65 -9.92
CA GLY A 204 39.87 -8.87 -10.66
C GLY A 204 41.08 -9.75 -10.96
N LEU A 205 40.86 -11.02 -11.32
CA LEU A 205 41.96 -11.90 -11.75
C LEU A 205 42.61 -11.41 -13.05
N ALA A 206 43.88 -11.75 -13.25
CA ALA A 206 44.62 -11.40 -14.46
C ALA A 206 43.91 -11.95 -15.72
N GLY A 207 43.38 -11.05 -16.55
CA GLY A 207 42.59 -11.37 -17.74
C GLY A 207 41.06 -11.23 -17.57
N GLY A 208 40.59 -10.97 -16.35
CA GLY A 208 39.21 -10.58 -16.04
C GLY A 208 38.98 -9.07 -16.13
N PRO A 209 37.74 -8.62 -15.88
CA PRO A 209 37.41 -7.20 -15.88
C PRO A 209 38.10 -6.45 -14.74
N GLY A 210 38.52 -5.21 -15.02
CA GLY A 210 39.26 -4.36 -14.09
C GLY A 210 38.45 -3.80 -12.91
N GLY A 211 37.38 -4.45 -12.43
CA GLY A 211 36.46 -3.93 -11.42
C GLY A 211 35.08 -4.60 -11.42
N LEU A 212 34.06 -3.92 -10.89
CA LEU A 212 32.67 -4.41 -10.82
C LEU A 212 31.93 -4.35 -12.16
N GLY A 213 32.30 -3.42 -13.04
CA GLY A 213 31.79 -3.33 -14.40
C GLY A 213 30.44 -2.63 -14.54
N LEU A 214 30.11 -1.73 -13.63
CA LEU A 214 28.83 -1.04 -13.60
C LEU A 214 28.74 0.11 -14.63
N THR A 215 29.85 0.45 -15.29
CA THR A 215 29.93 1.47 -16.34
C THR A 215 30.64 0.94 -17.59
N ARG A 216 30.27 1.42 -18.78
CA ARG A 216 30.93 1.00 -20.03
C ARG A 216 32.42 1.33 -20.09
N ASN A 217 32.85 2.42 -19.46
CA ASN A 217 34.27 2.79 -19.42
C ASN A 217 35.09 1.78 -18.62
N ALA A 218 34.53 1.27 -17.51
CA ALA A 218 35.11 0.15 -16.75
C ALA A 218 35.10 -1.19 -17.52
N ASN A 219 34.36 -1.26 -18.65
CA ASN A 219 34.15 -2.49 -19.43
C ASN A 219 34.97 -2.53 -20.73
N SER A 220 35.84 -1.55 -20.98
CA SER A 220 36.67 -1.52 -22.19
C SER A 220 37.66 -2.69 -22.19
N GLY A 221 37.30 -3.78 -22.89
CA GLY A 221 38.12 -5.00 -23.03
C GLY A 221 37.50 -6.28 -22.45
N SER A 222 36.33 -6.23 -21.82
CA SER A 222 35.64 -7.42 -21.31
C SER A 222 34.86 -8.17 -22.39
N ILE A 223 34.78 -9.51 -22.25
CA ILE A 223 33.93 -10.39 -23.09
C ILE A 223 32.44 -10.28 -22.76
N ASP A 224 32.08 -9.73 -21.60
CA ASP A 224 30.69 -9.55 -21.17
C ASP A 224 30.13 -8.21 -21.66
N ILE A 225 29.46 -8.27 -22.80
CA ILE A 225 28.85 -7.12 -23.47
C ILE A 225 27.58 -6.59 -22.78
N SER A 226 27.05 -7.30 -21.79
CA SER A 226 25.81 -6.91 -21.09
C SER A 226 26.08 -6.08 -19.84
N ALA A 227 27.29 -6.14 -19.29
CA ALA A 227 27.72 -5.31 -18.17
C ALA A 227 27.80 -3.83 -18.58
N GLY A 228 27.46 -2.92 -17.66
CA GLY A 228 27.46 -1.48 -17.89
C GLY A 228 26.51 -1.01 -18.99
N MET A 229 25.67 -1.90 -19.54
CA MET A 229 24.63 -1.53 -20.49
C MET A 229 23.52 -0.82 -19.75
N VAL A 230 23.27 0.43 -20.14
CA VAL A 230 22.06 1.15 -19.77
C VAL A 230 20.93 0.56 -20.60
N VAL A 231 20.04 -0.19 -19.97
CA VAL A 231 18.82 -0.68 -20.63
C VAL A 231 17.76 0.40 -20.48
N SER A 232 17.52 1.14 -21.57
CA SER A 232 16.38 2.04 -21.76
C SER A 232 15.51 1.49 -22.91
N PRO A 233 14.17 1.46 -22.81
CA PRO A 233 13.34 0.86 -23.86
C PRO A 233 13.19 1.74 -25.10
N GLN A 234 13.05 1.07 -26.24
CA GLN A 234 12.71 1.64 -27.55
C GLN A 234 11.21 2.02 -27.63
N ASP A 235 10.93 3.08 -28.39
CA ASP A 235 9.61 3.72 -28.59
C ASP A 235 8.50 2.72 -28.96
N ALA A 236 7.40 2.74 -28.21
CA ALA A 236 6.17 2.03 -28.55
C ALA A 236 5.07 3.06 -28.86
N GLN A 237 4.86 3.35 -30.15
CA GLN A 237 3.83 4.30 -30.58
C GLN A 237 2.49 3.61 -30.86
N PHE A 238 1.41 4.09 -30.25
CA PHE A 238 0.04 3.73 -30.62
C PHE A 238 -0.88 4.95 -30.55
N THR A 239 -1.85 5.04 -31.46
CA THR A 239 -2.88 6.10 -31.49
C THR A 239 -4.22 5.51 -31.05
N VAL A 240 -4.92 6.17 -30.13
CA VAL A 240 -6.23 5.75 -29.62
C VAL A 240 -7.30 6.76 -30.02
N TYR A 241 -8.44 6.29 -30.53
CA TYR A 241 -9.64 7.09 -30.78
C TYR A 241 -10.75 6.70 -29.79
N GLN A 242 -11.44 7.67 -29.20
CA GLN A 242 -12.63 7.42 -28.38
C GLN A 242 -13.88 8.03 -29.04
N ARG A 243 -14.91 7.20 -29.23
CA ARG A 243 -16.22 7.62 -29.73
C ARG A 243 -17.25 7.59 -28.60
N GLN A 244 -18.04 8.66 -28.50
CA GLN A 244 -19.12 8.81 -27.54
C GLN A 244 -20.26 7.80 -27.80
N ILE A 245 -20.68 7.07 -26.77
CA ILE A 245 -22.00 6.41 -26.75
C ILE A 245 -22.91 7.30 -25.91
N ASN A 246 -23.85 7.97 -26.58
CA ASN A 246 -24.90 8.72 -25.93
C ASN A 246 -25.94 7.75 -25.37
N ASP A 247 -25.79 7.34 -24.11
CA ASP A 247 -26.90 6.71 -23.38
C ASP A 247 -27.52 7.75 -22.43
N SER A 248 -28.60 8.35 -22.92
CA SER A 248 -29.53 9.18 -22.18
C SER A 248 -30.14 8.40 -21.00
N TYR A 249 -29.69 8.69 -19.77
CA TYR A 249 -30.37 8.24 -18.55
C TYR A 249 -31.66 9.04 -18.37
N THR A 250 -32.80 8.38 -18.60
CA THR A 250 -34.11 8.88 -18.18
C THR A 250 -34.22 8.64 -16.68
N ALA A 251 -34.31 9.71 -15.89
CA ALA A 251 -34.54 9.63 -14.45
C ALA A 251 -35.93 9.02 -14.19
N ALA A 252 -35.97 7.80 -13.65
CA ALA A 252 -37.18 7.25 -13.08
C ALA A 252 -37.44 7.95 -11.74
N ILE A 253 -38.38 8.90 -11.76
CA ILE A 253 -39.03 9.42 -10.56
C ILE A 253 -39.82 8.25 -9.95
N ILE A 254 -39.39 7.76 -8.79
CA ILE A 254 -40.19 6.84 -7.97
C ILE A 254 -41.16 7.72 -7.17
N SER A 255 -42.43 7.63 -7.51
CA SER A 255 -43.57 8.03 -6.66
C SER A 255 -43.87 6.95 -5.63
#